data_AF-A0A1Q3A1U1-F1
#
_entry.id   AF-A0A1Q3A1U1-F1
#
_cell.length_a   1.000
_cell.length_b   1.000
_cell.length_c   1.000
_cell.angle_alpha   90.00
_cell.angle_beta   90.00
_cell.angle_gamma   90.00
#
_symmetry.space_group_name_H-M   'P 1'
#
loop_
_entity.id
_entity.type
_entity.pdbx_description
1 polymer ?
#
loop_
_entity_poly.entity_id
_entity_poly.type
_entity_poly.pdbx_seq_one_letter_code
_entity_poly.pdbx_strand_id
1 'polypeptide(L)'
;MGVYSPLLATYGVRVDQLLETVQDFVRYHDKLNKKLQKLRHRCQLTTRDTKKYRTKEKYSKLSSDDYDENSKLYGVVVLLHAERDLALAEVLKLRARQRGKMKKSERKVVSTRLKRAMQTSEKLVALTTNESQWITRVQYLVYEKLARAEYLTHGKQQRHKDSKKISKELALSFAALKYLEQASVITDSVVEFLHAKYEYTLKQHADGAFSSTELHNFVVEKVEEASQNGDEMVKLLVENGYKPQKQASEAGTSFKEIQWRAFTAKVYDPQVEELIAESKSVTVKSAPDYDTKLLKWQQALEIQESRIASQDEDEEDEADNQENDQILLAYIKYNALFTSVLRDNYLFGQLWQQWTKLGTAMASRLTKSKEIERIVKNLQKYLQDIMELPGVYRDDELTEQLELSKLYFQLTYTSGCLGGLYQLKGRYLESLALHVDAHQKLEERLTEMGNFQDILIPLEVLSHKKIESLQQLIKAGWKSVVSLAEYEKHLKVQGQAAHQPTLIEKLDTGRIIPSDVKLSNIFPLRPKLRPVPSKPTLFDLAFNYMDYAGEGSESASSWTTQRSEPAPASNNGDDNNSNTNKKRGFLGLFGR
;
A
#
# COMPACT_ATOMS: atom_id res chain seq x y z
N MET A 1 13.04 -16.97 22.74
CA MET A 1 12.17 -15.81 23.06
C MET A 1 12.28 -14.82 21.90
N GLY A 2 11.16 -14.33 21.37
CA GLY A 2 11.19 -13.40 20.23
C GLY A 2 11.88 -12.09 20.61
N VAL A 3 12.83 -11.63 19.78
CA VAL A 3 13.54 -10.37 19.98
C VAL A 3 12.57 -9.22 19.74
N TYR A 4 12.45 -8.30 20.70
CA TYR A 4 11.66 -7.09 20.52
C TYR A 4 12.38 -6.14 19.57
N SER A 5 11.66 -5.70 18.53
CA SER A 5 12.17 -4.84 17.47
C SER A 5 11.53 -3.44 17.54
N PRO A 6 12.21 -2.44 18.13
CA PRO A 6 11.73 -1.06 18.23
C PRO A 6 11.35 -0.42 16.89
N LEU A 7 12.11 -0.70 15.83
CA LEU A 7 11.86 -0.13 14.50
C LEU A 7 10.62 -0.77 13.86
N LEU A 8 10.42 -2.08 14.01
CA LEU A 8 9.18 -2.72 13.55
C LEU A 8 7.97 -2.25 14.36
N ALA A 9 8.12 -2.05 15.67
CA ALA A 9 7.04 -1.55 16.54
C ALA A 9 6.63 -0.09 16.27
N THR A 10 7.43 0.65 15.48
CA THR A 10 7.18 2.04 15.09
C THR A 10 7.03 2.16 13.57
N TYR A 11 8.14 2.24 12.84
CA TYR A 11 8.16 2.36 11.37
C TYR A 11 7.55 1.14 10.67
N GLY A 12 7.75 -0.08 11.17
CA GLY A 12 7.07 -1.27 10.65
C GLY A 12 5.55 -1.13 10.67
N VAL A 13 4.99 -0.65 11.79
CA VAL A 13 3.55 -0.36 11.89
C VAL A 13 3.09 0.72 10.89
N ARG A 14 3.95 1.68 10.55
CA ARG A 14 3.62 2.70 9.52
C ARG A 14 3.54 2.08 8.13
N VAL A 15 4.48 1.20 7.80
CA VAL A 15 4.53 0.48 6.52
C VAL A 15 3.36 -0.50 6.41
N ASP A 16 3.11 -1.30 7.45
CA ASP A 16 2.00 -2.27 7.49
C ASP A 16 0.62 -1.59 7.35
N GLN A 17 0.47 -0.37 7.87
CA GLN A 17 -0.76 0.41 7.78
C GLN A 17 -0.80 1.33 6.55
N LEU A 18 0.24 1.34 5.71
CA LEU A 18 0.36 2.17 4.51
C LEU A 18 0.00 3.64 4.80
N LEU A 19 0.64 4.22 5.82
CA LEU A 19 0.33 5.59 6.24
C LEU A 19 0.82 6.61 5.20
N GLU A 20 -0.08 7.07 4.34
CA GLU A 20 0.24 8.05 3.29
C GLU A 20 -0.47 9.39 3.50
N THR A 21 -1.75 9.36 3.93
CA THR A 21 -2.58 10.57 3.98
C THR A 21 -2.57 11.24 5.35
N VAL A 22 -3.02 12.50 5.40
CA VAL A 22 -3.22 13.24 6.66
C VAL A 22 -4.17 12.49 7.59
N GLN A 23 -5.26 11.92 7.06
CA GLN A 23 -6.25 11.19 7.84
C GLN A 23 -5.67 9.92 8.46
N ASP A 24 -4.77 9.23 7.74
CA ASP A 24 -4.13 8.01 8.24
C ASP A 24 -3.22 8.31 9.43
N PHE A 25 -2.37 9.35 9.32
CA PHE A 25 -1.53 9.78 10.42
C PHE A 25 -2.31 10.32 11.63
N VAL A 26 -3.47 10.96 11.42
CA VAL A 26 -4.37 11.35 12.52
C VAL A 26 -4.90 10.12 13.25
N ARG A 27 -5.42 9.12 12.51
CA ARG A 27 -5.91 7.87 13.11
C ARG A 27 -4.80 7.11 13.82
N TYR A 28 -3.61 7.06 13.23
CA TYR A 28 -2.42 6.45 13.83
C TYR A 28 -2.02 7.14 15.14
N HIS A 29 -1.95 8.47 15.14
CA HIS A 29 -1.70 9.27 16.34
C HIS A 29 -2.72 9.00 17.46
N ASP A 30 -4.01 8.89 17.13
CA ASP A 30 -5.06 8.58 18.11
C ASP A 30 -4.96 7.16 18.66
N LYS A 31 -4.61 6.18 17.82
CA LYS A 31 -4.30 4.81 18.25
C LYS A 31 -3.10 4.79 19.19
N LEU A 32 -2.03 5.53 18.88
CA LEU A 32 -0.86 5.67 19.73
C LEU A 32 -1.22 6.26 21.09
N ASN A 33 -2.07 7.30 21.14
CA ASN A 33 -2.54 7.88 22.40
C ASN A 33 -3.26 6.86 23.29
N LYS A 34 -4.18 6.08 22.71
CA LYS A 34 -4.88 5.02 23.44
C LYS A 34 -3.93 3.92 23.92
N LYS A 35 -2.98 3.50 23.07
CA LYS A 35 -1.96 2.49 23.42
C LYS A 35 -1.06 2.98 24.56
N LEU A 36 -0.59 4.23 24.48
CA LEU A 36 0.25 4.87 25.48
C LEU A 36 -0.49 5.03 26.82
N GLN A 37 -1.78 5.37 26.80
CA GLN A 37 -2.60 5.43 28.01
C GLN A 37 -2.67 4.05 28.69
N LYS A 38 -2.99 2.99 27.93
CA LYS A 38 -3.02 1.61 28.45
C LYS A 38 -1.68 1.17 29.01
N LEU A 39 -0.58 1.48 28.31
CA LEU A 39 0.77 1.15 28.77
C LEU A 39 1.15 1.91 30.04
N ARG A 40 0.79 3.20 30.16
CA ARG A 40 0.99 3.96 31.40
C ARG A 40 0.24 3.38 32.59
N HIS A 41 -0.99 2.88 32.37
CA HIS A 41 -1.72 2.16 33.42
C HIS A 41 -1.01 0.86 33.80
N ARG A 42 -0.59 0.07 32.80
CA ARG A 42 0.11 -1.21 33.03
C ARG A 42 1.45 -1.04 33.77
N CYS A 43 2.19 0.02 33.45
CA CYS A 43 3.47 0.34 34.09
C CYS A 43 3.32 1.22 35.35
N GLN A 44 2.09 1.42 35.82
CA GLN A 44 1.77 2.21 37.02
C GLN A 44 2.35 3.64 37.03
N LEU A 45 2.42 4.26 35.85
CA LEU A 45 2.91 5.62 35.63
C LEU A 45 1.80 6.68 35.73
N THR A 46 0.57 6.28 36.04
CA THR A 46 -0.58 7.19 36.15
C THR A 46 -0.59 7.89 37.51
N THR A 47 -0.71 9.21 37.48
CA THR A 47 -0.76 10.04 38.69
C THR A 47 -2.19 10.54 38.88
N ARG A 48 -2.85 10.12 39.98
CA ARG A 48 -4.22 10.55 40.34
C ARG A 48 -4.27 11.94 40.97
N ASP A 49 -3.19 12.36 41.63
CA ASP A 49 -3.09 13.67 42.28
C ASP A 49 -2.73 14.75 41.26
N THR A 50 -3.74 15.46 40.77
CA THR A 50 -3.58 16.56 39.80
C THR A 50 -3.05 17.85 40.43
N LYS A 51 -3.22 18.05 41.75
CA LYS A 51 -2.78 19.27 42.46
C LYS A 51 -1.27 19.29 42.68
N LYS A 52 -0.66 18.12 42.94
CA LYS A 52 0.80 17.95 43.12
C LYS A 52 1.41 17.06 42.03
N TYR A 53 0.94 17.22 40.79
CA TYR A 53 1.34 16.35 39.67
C TYR A 53 2.86 16.33 39.44
N ARG A 54 3.51 17.51 39.39
CA ARG A 54 4.94 17.62 39.06
C ARG A 54 5.87 16.91 40.04
N THR A 55 5.52 16.85 41.32
CA THR A 55 6.33 16.17 42.34
C THR A 55 6.07 14.67 42.39
N LYS A 56 4.83 14.26 42.08
CA LYS A 56 4.36 12.87 42.15
C LYS A 56 4.45 12.11 40.83
N GLU A 57 4.67 12.77 39.70
CA GLU A 57 4.84 12.08 38.42
C GLU A 57 6.08 11.18 38.44
N LYS A 58 5.91 9.95 37.97
CA LYS A 58 6.98 8.93 37.91
C LYS A 58 7.69 8.90 36.56
N TYR A 59 7.01 9.33 35.49
CA TYR A 59 7.52 9.22 34.11
C TYR A 59 8.83 9.97 33.88
N SER A 60 8.99 11.17 34.45
CA SER A 60 10.20 11.98 34.27
C SER A 60 11.39 11.51 35.11
N LYS A 61 11.15 10.64 36.10
CA LYS A 61 12.13 10.13 37.06
C LYS A 61 12.57 8.69 36.75
N LEU A 62 12.15 8.12 35.63
CA LEU A 62 12.54 6.76 35.23
C LEU A 62 14.06 6.66 35.09
N SER A 63 14.65 5.70 35.79
CA SER A 63 16.07 5.35 35.72
C SER A 63 16.33 4.16 34.78
N SER A 64 17.59 3.87 34.48
CA SER A 64 18.02 2.60 33.88
C SER A 64 17.63 1.41 34.76
N ASP A 65 17.69 1.57 36.09
CA ASP A 65 17.40 0.48 37.02
C ASP A 65 15.93 0.06 36.96
N ASP A 66 15.02 1.03 36.75
CA ASP A 66 13.59 0.75 36.54
C ASP A 66 13.33 -0.08 35.27
N TYR A 67 14.17 0.09 34.25
CA TYR A 67 14.07 -0.67 33.01
C TYR A 67 14.44 -2.14 33.21
N ASP A 68 15.49 -2.38 33.99
CA ASP A 68 16.05 -3.72 34.24
C ASP A 68 15.26 -4.49 35.31
N GLU A 69 14.94 -3.87 36.44
CA GLU A 69 14.32 -4.54 37.59
C GLU A 69 12.81 -4.74 37.43
N ASN A 70 12.10 -3.72 36.91
CA ASN A 70 10.64 -3.73 36.90
C ASN A 70 10.06 -4.28 35.58
N SER A 71 10.37 -3.64 34.44
CA SER A 71 9.87 -4.12 33.14
C SER A 71 10.51 -3.42 31.93
N LYS A 72 10.92 -4.21 30.94
CA LYS A 72 11.30 -3.70 29.60
C LYS A 72 10.19 -2.88 28.91
N LEU A 73 8.95 -2.95 29.38
CA LEU A 73 7.84 -2.12 28.89
C LEU A 73 8.07 -0.62 29.09
N TYR A 74 8.92 -0.19 30.04
CA TYR A 74 9.27 1.22 30.21
C TYR A 74 9.93 1.79 28.96
N GLY A 75 10.84 1.05 28.31
CA GLY A 75 11.43 1.44 27.03
C GLY A 75 10.38 1.58 25.92
N VAL A 76 9.40 0.68 25.87
CA VAL A 76 8.27 0.76 24.91
C VAL A 76 7.41 2.00 25.15
N VAL A 77 7.16 2.37 26.41
CA VAL A 77 6.38 3.57 26.76
C VAL A 77 7.10 4.84 26.27
N VAL A 78 8.40 4.94 26.50
CA VAL A 78 9.20 6.10 26.09
C VAL A 78 9.33 6.17 24.57
N LEU A 79 9.56 5.03 23.90
CA LEU A 79 9.59 4.92 22.44
C LEU A 79 8.28 5.41 21.81
N LEU A 80 7.13 4.89 22.26
CA LEU A 80 5.83 5.27 21.70
C LEU A 80 5.44 6.72 22.04
N HIS A 81 6.03 7.30 23.09
CA HIS A 81 5.86 8.72 23.40
C HIS A 81 6.56 9.59 22.35
N ALA A 82 7.82 9.28 22.01
CA ALA A 82 8.53 9.96 20.93
C ALA A 82 7.79 9.79 19.58
N GLU A 83 7.33 8.57 19.30
CA GLU A 83 6.60 8.23 18.08
C GLU A 83 5.30 9.02 17.92
N ARG A 84 4.56 9.23 19.02
CA ARG A 84 3.37 10.07 19.01
C ARG A 84 3.69 11.51 18.61
N ASP A 85 4.75 12.10 19.15
CA ASP A 85 5.13 13.47 18.82
C ASP A 85 5.66 13.58 17.37
N LEU A 86 6.35 12.56 16.84
CA LEU A 86 6.72 12.46 15.42
C LEU A 86 5.49 12.34 14.52
N ALA A 87 4.53 11.47 14.85
CA ALA A 87 3.30 11.30 14.07
C ALA A 87 2.51 12.62 13.95
N LEU A 88 2.40 13.38 15.05
CA LEU A 88 1.76 14.69 15.02
C LEU A 88 2.52 15.70 14.15
N ALA A 89 3.86 15.67 14.18
CA ALA A 89 4.66 16.50 13.30
C ALA A 89 4.44 16.16 11.82
N GLU A 90 4.33 14.88 11.48
CA GLU A 90 4.01 14.42 10.11
C GLU A 90 2.61 14.88 9.66
N VAL A 91 1.58 14.79 10.51
CA VAL A 91 0.24 15.32 10.21
C VAL A 91 0.31 16.79 9.77
N LEU A 92 1.08 17.61 10.48
CA LEU A 92 1.23 19.04 10.19
C LEU A 92 2.07 19.29 8.93
N LYS A 93 3.13 18.50 8.70
CA LYS A 93 3.94 18.56 7.47
C LYS A 93 3.10 18.21 6.24
N LEU A 94 2.31 17.13 6.29
CA LEU A 94 1.43 16.72 5.20
C LEU A 94 0.32 17.74 4.93
N ARG A 95 -0.31 18.29 5.97
CA ARG A 95 -1.31 19.36 5.82
C ARG A 95 -0.71 20.61 5.18
N ALA A 96 0.54 20.93 5.49
CA ALA A 96 1.23 22.05 4.87
C ALA A 96 1.54 21.78 3.38
N ARG A 97 1.92 20.55 3.02
CA ARG A 97 2.11 20.13 1.61
C ARG A 97 0.81 20.25 0.81
N GLN A 98 -0.30 19.72 1.33
CA GLN A 98 -1.62 19.83 0.70
C GLN A 98 -2.06 21.28 0.47
N ARG A 99 -1.66 22.21 1.36
CA ARG A 99 -1.97 23.64 1.25
C ARG A 99 -0.92 24.44 0.48
N GLY A 100 0.23 23.84 0.14
CA GLY A 100 1.39 24.54 -0.44
C GLY A 100 2.16 25.48 0.51
N LYS A 101 1.72 25.66 1.77
CA LYS A 101 2.43 26.48 2.76
C LYS A 101 2.16 26.04 4.19
N MET A 102 3.18 26.16 5.06
CA MET A 102 3.09 25.91 6.50
C MET A 102 2.70 27.18 7.27
N LYS A 103 1.65 27.13 8.11
CA LYS A 103 1.23 28.27 8.95
C LYS A 103 2.28 28.55 10.04
N LYS A 104 2.43 29.81 10.46
CA LYS A 104 3.36 30.19 11.53
C LYS A 104 3.09 29.47 12.86
N SER A 105 1.81 29.30 13.22
CA SER A 105 1.39 28.54 14.40
C SER A 105 1.75 27.05 14.30
N GLU A 106 1.45 26.42 13.16
CA GLU A 106 1.79 25.01 12.88
C GLU A 106 3.30 24.79 12.89
N ARG A 107 4.09 25.71 12.31
CA ARG A 107 5.55 25.67 12.32
C ARG A 107 6.13 25.67 13.73
N LYS A 108 5.58 26.49 14.63
CA LYS A 108 5.97 26.52 16.06
C LYS A 108 5.66 25.18 16.74
N VAL A 109 4.50 24.59 16.43
CA VAL A 109 4.12 23.27 16.98
C VAL A 109 5.04 22.17 16.46
N VAL A 110 5.32 22.12 15.15
CA VAL A 110 6.26 21.15 14.55
C VAL A 110 7.63 21.26 15.22
N SER A 111 8.17 22.48 15.35
CA SER A 111 9.44 22.72 16.04
C SER A 111 9.45 22.19 17.47
N THR A 112 8.38 22.46 18.22
CA THR A 112 8.24 22.02 19.62
C THR A 112 8.11 20.50 19.73
N ARG A 113 7.34 19.87 18.83
CA ARG A 113 7.08 18.43 18.85
C ARG A 113 8.30 17.63 18.43
N LEU A 114 9.00 18.06 17.38
CA LEU A 114 10.26 17.42 16.97
C LEU A 114 11.36 17.58 18.03
N LYS A 115 11.45 18.74 18.69
CA LYS A 115 12.37 18.93 19.83
C LYS A 115 12.06 17.95 20.97
N ARG A 116 10.77 17.78 21.30
CA ARG A 116 10.33 16.83 22.33
C ARG A 116 10.59 15.38 21.93
N ALA A 117 10.36 15.03 20.66
CA ALA A 117 10.64 13.69 20.15
C ALA A 117 12.13 13.35 20.31
N MET A 118 13.03 14.24 19.87
CA MET A 118 14.47 14.11 20.05
C MET A 118 14.87 14.00 21.54
N GLN A 119 14.35 14.88 22.42
CA GLN A 119 14.65 14.79 23.85
C GLN A 119 14.12 13.50 24.49
N THR A 120 13.01 12.97 23.98
CA THR A 120 12.42 11.72 24.48
C THR A 120 13.18 10.51 23.97
N SER A 121 13.72 10.55 22.74
CA SER A 121 14.60 9.50 22.23
C SER A 121 15.99 9.52 22.87
N GLU A 122 16.54 10.69 23.21
CA GLU A 122 17.77 10.78 24.02
C GLU A 122 17.57 10.14 25.41
N LYS A 123 16.41 10.40 26.04
CA LYS A 123 16.03 9.72 27.29
C LYS A 123 15.84 8.22 27.12
N LEU A 124 15.30 7.77 25.99
CA LEU A 124 15.14 6.34 25.69
C LEU A 124 16.49 5.63 25.63
N VAL A 125 17.47 6.25 24.96
CA VAL A 125 18.83 5.72 24.87
C VAL A 125 19.51 5.72 26.25
N ALA A 126 19.33 6.78 27.05
CA ALA A 126 19.86 6.80 28.42
C ALA A 126 19.21 5.76 29.34
N LEU A 127 17.91 5.48 29.16
CA LEU A 127 17.17 4.48 29.96
C LEU A 127 17.50 3.04 29.58
N THR A 128 17.92 2.78 28.34
CA THR A 128 18.16 1.43 27.81
C THR A 128 19.65 1.08 27.67
N THR A 129 20.54 1.74 28.44
CA THR A 129 21.99 1.52 28.37
C THR A 129 22.40 0.08 28.66
N ASN A 130 21.68 -0.58 29.58
CA ASN A 130 21.99 -1.93 30.05
C ASN A 130 21.25 -3.03 29.27
N GLU A 131 20.66 -2.72 28.12
CA GLU A 131 19.91 -3.71 27.36
C GLU A 131 20.82 -4.85 26.89
N SER A 132 20.56 -6.04 27.45
CA SER A 132 21.23 -7.31 27.15
C SER A 132 21.32 -7.65 25.66
N GLN A 133 20.28 -7.33 24.88
CA GLN A 133 20.20 -7.69 23.48
C GLN A 133 20.73 -6.56 22.60
N TRP A 134 21.91 -6.78 22.00
CA TRP A 134 22.56 -5.80 21.12
C TRP A 134 21.65 -5.34 19.97
N ILE A 135 20.86 -6.25 19.39
CA ILE A 135 19.93 -5.95 18.29
C ILE A 135 18.90 -4.90 18.71
N THR A 136 18.26 -5.09 19.87
CA THR A 136 17.26 -4.17 20.40
C THR A 136 17.91 -2.84 20.77
N ARG A 137 19.13 -2.86 21.33
CA ARG A 137 19.91 -1.67 21.66
C ARG A 137 20.26 -0.83 20.42
N VAL A 138 20.79 -1.45 19.37
CA VAL A 138 21.12 -0.78 18.11
C VAL A 138 19.87 -0.15 17.50
N GLN A 139 18.72 -0.82 17.52
CA GLN A 139 17.48 -0.25 17.01
C GLN A 139 17.00 0.99 17.79
N TYR A 140 17.19 1.05 19.11
CA TYR A 140 16.93 2.26 19.88
C TYR A 140 17.86 3.41 19.49
N LEU A 141 19.14 3.12 19.27
CA LEU A 141 20.14 4.09 18.81
C LEU A 141 19.79 4.62 17.41
N VAL A 142 19.42 3.73 16.47
CA VAL A 142 18.97 4.14 15.12
C VAL A 142 17.74 5.05 15.21
N TYR A 143 16.75 4.68 16.03
CA TYR A 143 15.54 5.50 16.22
C TYR A 143 15.88 6.91 16.75
N GLU A 144 16.81 7.02 17.71
CA GLU A 144 17.27 8.31 18.23
C GLU A 144 17.95 9.15 17.16
N LYS A 145 18.87 8.57 16.37
CA LYS A 145 19.55 9.26 15.28
C LYS A 145 18.59 9.77 14.21
N LEU A 146 17.57 8.98 13.84
CA LEU A 146 16.52 9.40 12.92
C LEU A 146 15.66 10.54 13.50
N ALA A 147 15.26 10.46 14.78
CA ALA A 147 14.50 11.52 15.44
C ALA A 147 15.30 12.83 15.57
N ARG A 148 16.62 12.72 15.83
CA ARG A 148 17.54 13.85 15.86
C ARG A 148 17.70 14.47 14.48
N ALA A 149 17.85 13.67 13.42
CA ALA A 149 17.91 14.16 12.04
C ALA A 149 16.64 14.95 11.67
N GLU A 150 15.44 14.43 11.96
CA GLU A 150 14.16 15.13 11.77
C GLU A 150 14.10 16.48 12.50
N TYR A 151 14.60 16.53 13.74
CA TYR A 151 14.66 17.78 14.49
C TYR A 151 15.62 18.79 13.86
N LEU A 152 16.81 18.37 13.42
CA LEU A 152 17.78 19.27 12.81
C LEU A 152 17.29 19.81 11.45
N THR A 153 16.62 18.98 10.65
CA THR A 153 16.11 19.35 9.32
C THR A 153 14.87 20.23 9.42
N HIS A 154 13.85 19.81 10.17
CA HIS A 154 12.54 20.48 10.16
C HIS A 154 12.21 21.22 11.47
N GLY A 155 12.80 20.82 12.59
CA GLY A 155 12.46 21.36 13.91
C GLY A 155 13.23 22.62 14.30
N LYS A 156 14.56 22.61 14.14
CA LYS A 156 15.47 23.68 14.57
C LYS A 156 15.45 24.84 13.57
N GLN A 157 15.08 26.03 14.02
CA GLN A 157 15.05 27.22 13.15
C GLN A 157 16.43 27.89 13.20
N GLN A 158 17.23 27.71 12.14
CA GLN A 158 18.53 28.35 11.96
C GLN A 158 18.71 28.72 10.48
N ARG A 159 19.43 29.82 10.21
CA ARG A 159 19.71 30.31 8.85
C ARG A 159 20.53 29.31 8.05
N HIS A 160 21.51 28.68 8.69
CA HIS A 160 22.29 27.57 8.15
C HIS A 160 22.05 26.33 9.01
N LYS A 161 21.82 25.20 8.36
CA LYS A 161 21.66 23.90 9.02
C LYS A 161 23.04 23.28 9.24
N ASP A 162 23.21 22.56 10.35
CA ASP A 162 24.42 21.77 10.61
C ASP A 162 24.44 20.55 9.67
N SER A 163 24.77 20.75 8.38
CA SER A 163 24.78 19.69 7.37
C SER A 163 25.63 18.49 7.80
N LYS A 164 26.82 18.74 8.36
CA LYS A 164 27.74 17.70 8.88
C LYS A 164 27.09 16.80 9.93
N LYS A 165 26.26 17.34 10.82
CA LYS A 165 25.57 16.52 11.84
C LYS A 165 24.39 15.76 11.24
N ILE A 166 23.63 16.39 10.35
CA ILE A 166 22.50 15.75 9.68
C ILE A 166 22.97 14.56 8.85
N SER A 167 24.00 14.76 8.03
CA SER A 167 24.55 13.70 7.18
C SER A 167 25.21 12.60 8.00
N LYS A 168 25.93 12.93 9.09
CA LYS A 168 26.47 11.92 10.02
C LYS A 168 25.38 11.03 10.62
N GLU A 169 24.35 11.61 11.25
CA GLU A 169 23.33 10.80 11.93
C GLU A 169 22.54 9.93 10.93
N LEU A 170 22.23 10.46 9.74
CA LEU A 170 21.54 9.72 8.69
C LEU A 170 22.41 8.62 8.06
N ALA A 171 23.69 8.91 7.78
CA ALA A 171 24.63 7.91 7.24
C ALA A 171 24.81 6.72 8.18
N LEU A 172 25.00 7.01 9.48
CA LEU A 172 25.08 5.98 10.52
C LEU A 172 23.78 5.15 10.60
N SER A 173 22.62 5.81 10.50
CA SER A 173 21.33 5.12 10.46
C SER A 173 21.23 4.17 9.25
N PHE A 174 21.65 4.60 8.06
CA PHE A 174 21.58 3.82 6.82
C PHE A 174 22.51 2.60 6.87
N ALA A 175 23.74 2.78 7.38
CA ALA A 175 24.67 1.68 7.60
C ALA A 175 24.08 0.59 8.52
N ALA A 176 23.47 1.02 9.63
CA ALA A 176 22.84 0.11 10.58
C ALA A 176 21.61 -0.60 9.98
N LEU A 177 20.76 0.12 9.24
CA LEU A 177 19.58 -0.46 8.60
C LEU A 177 19.96 -1.55 7.59
N LYS A 178 20.93 -1.26 6.70
CA LYS A 178 21.44 -2.23 5.72
C LYS A 178 21.99 -3.49 6.39
N TYR A 179 22.70 -3.34 7.52
CA TYR A 179 23.21 -4.49 8.25
C TYR A 179 22.10 -5.30 8.93
N LEU A 180 21.13 -4.64 9.55
CA LEU A 180 19.99 -5.30 10.21
C LEU A 180 19.07 -6.00 9.20
N GLU A 181 19.00 -5.50 7.97
CA GLU A 181 18.34 -6.15 6.83
C GLU A 181 19.06 -7.43 6.42
N GLN A 182 20.39 -7.37 6.22
CA GLN A 182 21.21 -8.55 5.91
C GLN A 182 21.12 -9.61 7.01
N ALA A 183 21.01 -9.19 8.27
CA ALA A 183 20.79 -10.08 9.41
C ALA A 183 19.33 -10.57 9.55
N SER A 184 18.43 -10.24 8.62
CA SER A 184 17.00 -10.62 8.61
C SER A 184 16.20 -10.17 9.85
N VAL A 185 16.65 -9.12 10.54
CA VAL A 185 16.00 -8.58 11.75
C VAL A 185 14.88 -7.61 11.40
N ILE A 186 15.07 -6.84 10.33
CA ILE A 186 14.13 -5.83 9.83
C ILE A 186 13.70 -6.26 8.42
N THR A 187 12.44 -5.99 8.07
CA THR A 187 11.92 -6.27 6.74
C THR A 187 12.44 -5.26 5.72
N ASP A 188 12.72 -5.74 4.51
CA ASP A 188 13.14 -4.93 3.35
C ASP A 188 12.23 -3.70 3.15
N SER A 189 10.90 -3.91 3.23
CA SER A 189 9.89 -2.85 3.14
C SER A 189 10.08 -1.66 4.10
N VAL A 190 10.62 -1.89 5.30
CA VAL A 190 10.88 -0.84 6.29
C VAL A 190 12.15 -0.08 5.95
N VAL A 191 13.16 -0.77 5.42
CA VAL A 191 14.40 -0.17 4.95
C VAL A 191 14.12 0.70 3.72
N GLU A 192 13.40 0.17 2.72
CA GLU A 192 12.94 0.93 1.55
C GLU A 192 12.16 2.19 1.94
N PHE A 193 11.21 2.08 2.89
CA PHE A 193 10.45 3.23 3.38
C PHE A 193 11.35 4.31 4.01
N LEU A 194 12.33 3.91 4.82
CA LEU A 194 13.26 4.83 5.47
C LEU A 194 14.25 5.45 4.47
N HIS A 195 14.72 4.67 3.50
CA HIS A 195 15.54 5.16 2.39
C HIS A 195 14.77 6.21 1.58
N ALA A 196 13.58 5.88 1.08
CA ALA A 196 12.74 6.81 0.33
C ALA A 196 12.45 8.11 1.08
N LYS A 197 12.32 8.04 2.42
CA LYS A 197 12.07 9.20 3.26
C LYS A 197 13.29 10.11 3.45
N TYR A 198 14.47 9.53 3.68
CA TYR A 198 15.64 10.27 4.16
C TYR A 198 16.78 10.41 3.15
N GLU A 199 16.80 9.61 2.07
CA GLU A 199 17.90 9.59 1.09
C GLU A 199 18.11 10.96 0.43
N TYR A 200 17.03 11.62 0.00
CA TYR A 200 17.12 12.97 -0.55
C TYR A 200 17.74 13.96 0.45
N THR A 201 17.37 13.84 1.72
CA THR A 201 17.92 14.71 2.78
C THR A 201 19.39 14.40 3.04
N LEU A 202 19.79 13.12 2.95
CA LEU A 202 21.17 12.71 3.05
C LEU A 202 21.99 13.28 1.89
N LYS A 203 21.53 13.12 0.64
CA LYS A 203 22.19 13.68 -0.56
C LYS A 203 22.31 15.19 -0.51
N GLN A 204 21.29 15.90 -0.02
CA GLN A 204 21.34 17.36 0.14
C GLN A 204 22.41 17.83 1.14
N HIS A 205 22.71 17.02 2.16
CA HIS A 205 23.61 17.38 3.25
C HIS A 205 24.97 16.63 3.21
N ALA A 206 25.15 15.71 2.28
CA ALA A 206 26.41 15.07 1.92
C ALA A 206 27.00 15.87 0.77
N ASP A 207 28.19 16.46 0.95
CA ASP A 207 28.81 17.47 0.08
C ASP A 207 29.03 16.99 -1.37
N GLY A 208 27.96 16.89 -2.18
CA GLY A 208 28.01 16.55 -3.61
C GLY A 208 27.98 15.06 -3.98
N ALA A 209 27.53 14.15 -3.10
CA ALA A 209 27.37 12.74 -3.44
C ALA A 209 26.07 12.52 -4.23
N PHE A 210 26.15 12.50 -5.57
CA PHE A 210 25.00 12.38 -6.46
C PHE A 210 24.73 10.94 -6.87
N SER A 211 25.79 10.12 -6.98
CA SER A 211 25.68 8.70 -7.36
C SER A 211 25.39 7.79 -6.16
N SER A 212 24.78 6.62 -6.43
CA SER A 212 24.52 5.58 -5.43
C SER A 212 25.82 5.03 -4.82
N THR A 213 26.87 4.89 -5.63
CA THR A 213 28.19 4.43 -5.20
C THR A 213 28.91 5.47 -4.34
N GLU A 214 28.85 6.74 -4.72
CA GLU A 214 29.39 7.87 -3.94
C GLU A 214 28.70 7.98 -2.59
N LEU A 215 27.37 7.84 -2.56
CA LEU A 215 26.59 7.87 -1.33
C LEU A 215 26.97 6.71 -0.41
N HIS A 216 27.13 5.49 -0.95
CA HIS A 216 27.59 4.32 -0.18
C HIS A 216 29.01 4.53 0.36
N ASN A 217 29.92 5.08 -0.43
CA ASN A 217 31.29 5.40 -0.01
C ASN A 217 31.34 6.48 1.07
N PHE A 218 30.49 7.52 0.96
CA PHE A 218 30.32 8.54 1.98
C PHE A 218 29.79 7.95 3.30
N VAL A 219 28.81 7.05 3.22
CA VAL A 219 28.29 6.35 4.41
C VAL A 219 29.40 5.56 5.09
N VAL A 220 30.19 4.82 4.31
CA VAL A 220 31.34 4.05 4.81
C VAL A 220 32.37 4.95 5.51
N GLU A 221 32.75 6.09 4.91
CA GLU A 221 33.67 7.06 5.51
C GLU A 221 33.14 7.60 6.85
N LYS A 222 31.84 7.93 6.92
CA LYS A 222 31.23 8.43 8.16
C LYS A 222 31.13 7.36 9.25
N VAL A 223 31.01 6.09 8.89
CA VAL A 223 31.07 4.98 9.84
C VAL A 223 32.50 4.80 10.37
N GLU A 224 33.52 4.89 9.52
CA GLU A 224 34.93 4.84 9.92
C GLU A 224 35.28 5.98 10.89
N GLU A 225 34.89 7.22 10.56
CA GLU A 225 35.04 8.38 11.45
C GLU A 225 34.33 8.18 12.80
N ALA A 226 33.11 7.62 12.78
CA ALA A 226 32.33 7.39 14.00
C ALA A 226 32.91 6.25 14.86
N SER A 227 33.52 5.24 14.25
CA SER A 227 34.26 4.18 14.93
C SER A 227 35.44 4.75 15.71
N GLN A 228 36.23 5.64 15.09
CA GLN A 228 37.36 6.32 15.74
C GLN A 228 36.91 7.24 16.88
N ASN A 229 35.78 7.92 16.72
CA ASN A 229 35.18 8.77 17.75
C ASN A 229 34.48 8.00 18.88
N GLY A 230 34.40 6.67 18.77
CA GLY A 230 33.87 5.79 19.80
C GLY A 230 32.34 5.77 19.94
N ASP A 231 31.59 6.04 18.87
CA ASP A 231 30.12 5.97 18.86
C ASP A 231 29.63 4.55 19.24
N GLU A 232 28.74 4.47 20.23
CA GLU A 232 28.23 3.20 20.79
C GLU A 232 27.58 2.31 19.72
N MET A 233 26.86 2.91 18.77
CA MET A 233 26.13 2.16 17.75
C MET A 233 27.08 1.43 16.80
N VAL A 234 28.14 2.13 16.37
CA VAL A 234 29.14 1.57 15.44
C VAL A 234 29.97 0.48 16.12
N LYS A 235 30.33 0.65 17.40
CA LYS A 235 31.01 -0.40 18.18
C LYS A 235 30.20 -1.69 18.21
N LEU A 236 28.92 -1.60 18.56
CA LEU A 236 28.02 -2.75 18.58
C LEU A 236 27.86 -3.41 17.21
N LEU A 237 27.83 -2.63 16.12
CA LEU A 237 27.78 -3.18 14.76
C LEU A 237 29.06 -3.96 14.41
N VAL A 238 30.23 -3.37 14.66
CA VAL A 238 31.54 -3.96 14.32
C VAL A 238 31.81 -5.23 15.14
N GLU A 239 31.51 -5.22 16.45
CA GLU A 239 31.63 -6.39 17.33
C GLU A 239 30.77 -7.57 16.84
N ASN A 240 29.64 -7.27 16.20
CA ASN A 240 28.70 -8.28 15.70
C ASN A 240 28.90 -8.61 14.21
N GLY A 241 30.00 -8.21 13.57
CA GLY A 241 30.38 -8.66 12.23
C GLY A 241 30.19 -7.66 11.09
N TYR A 242 29.82 -6.41 11.37
CA TYR A 242 29.72 -5.38 10.35
C TYR A 242 31.11 -4.96 9.82
N LYS A 243 31.32 -5.13 8.51
CA LYS A 243 32.55 -4.71 7.82
C LYS A 243 32.24 -3.61 6.80
N PRO A 244 32.62 -2.35 7.05
CA PRO A 244 32.46 -1.30 6.05
C PRO A 244 33.39 -1.56 4.86
N GLN A 245 32.84 -1.58 3.64
CA GLN A 245 33.59 -1.74 2.40
C GLN A 245 33.17 -0.69 1.38
N LYS A 246 34.15 0.03 0.81
CA LYS A 246 33.92 0.97 -0.28
C LYS A 246 33.63 0.21 -1.57
N GLN A 247 32.69 0.72 -2.36
CA GLN A 247 32.39 0.22 -3.70
C GLN A 247 33.29 0.94 -4.71
N ALA A 248 33.95 0.19 -5.59
CA ALA A 248 34.62 0.74 -6.75
C ALA A 248 33.57 1.17 -7.79
N SER A 249 33.71 2.36 -8.36
CA SER A 249 32.89 2.75 -9.50
C SER A 249 33.23 1.82 -10.67
N GLU A 250 32.28 1.00 -11.11
CA GLU A 250 32.38 0.32 -12.39
C GLU A 250 32.34 1.39 -13.48
N ALA A 251 33.48 1.62 -14.13
CA ALA A 251 33.54 2.44 -15.34
C ALA A 251 32.59 1.80 -16.36
N GLY A 252 31.52 2.52 -16.72
CA GLY A 252 30.65 2.12 -17.82
C GLY A 252 31.50 1.92 -19.07
N THR A 253 31.25 0.83 -19.79
CA THR A 253 31.82 0.58 -21.12
C THR A 253 31.55 1.79 -22.01
N SER A 254 32.59 2.58 -22.31
CA SER A 254 32.51 3.66 -23.29
C SER A 254 32.15 3.09 -24.65
N PHE A 255 31.12 3.62 -25.30
CA PHE A 255 30.72 3.27 -26.65
C PHE A 255 30.55 4.56 -27.46
N LYS A 256 31.13 4.61 -28.66
CA LYS A 256 31.09 5.81 -29.52
C LYS A 256 30.00 5.78 -30.58
N GLU A 257 29.39 4.62 -30.80
CA GLU A 257 28.40 4.41 -31.84
C GLU A 257 27.21 3.62 -31.29
N ILE A 258 26.01 4.02 -31.71
CA ILE A 258 24.75 3.37 -31.36
C ILE A 258 24.12 2.86 -32.64
N GLN A 259 23.75 1.57 -32.64
CA GLN A 259 22.91 1.01 -33.68
C GLN A 259 21.43 1.21 -33.30
N TRP A 260 20.70 1.92 -34.16
CA TRP A 260 19.27 2.12 -34.03
C TRP A 260 18.58 1.71 -35.32
N ARG A 261 18.07 0.47 -35.31
CA ARG A 261 17.41 -0.16 -36.46
C ARG A 261 18.36 -0.21 -37.67
N ALA A 262 17.98 0.36 -38.81
CA ALA A 262 18.82 0.45 -39.99
C ALA A 262 19.88 1.56 -39.93
N PHE A 263 19.85 2.42 -38.89
CA PHE A 263 20.74 3.56 -38.77
C PHE A 263 21.84 3.32 -37.74
N THR A 264 23.00 3.92 -37.96
CA THR A 264 24.10 3.97 -36.99
C THR A 264 24.38 5.44 -36.69
N ALA A 265 24.31 5.80 -35.40
CA ALA A 265 24.55 7.17 -34.95
C ALA A 265 25.83 7.23 -34.09
N LYS A 266 26.70 8.19 -34.38
CA LYS A 266 27.87 8.52 -33.58
C LYS A 266 27.47 9.45 -32.44
N VAL A 267 27.97 9.14 -31.24
CA VAL A 267 27.79 9.99 -30.06
C VAL A 267 29.04 10.86 -29.92
N TYR A 268 28.91 12.16 -30.17
CA TYR A 268 30.03 13.08 -30.08
C TYR A 268 30.21 13.66 -28.67
N ASP A 269 29.11 13.83 -27.92
CA ASP A 269 29.14 14.39 -26.57
C ASP A 269 29.41 13.29 -25.52
N PRO A 270 30.51 13.36 -24.76
CA PRO A 270 30.84 12.38 -23.73
C PRO A 270 29.81 12.33 -22.59
N GLN A 271 29.11 13.44 -22.29
CA GLN A 271 28.07 13.46 -21.26
C GLN A 271 26.83 12.67 -21.71
N VAL A 272 26.46 12.79 -22.98
CA VAL A 272 25.35 12.00 -23.56
C VAL A 272 25.73 10.52 -23.58
N GLU A 273 26.98 10.20 -23.92
CA GLU A 273 27.50 8.82 -23.87
C GLU A 273 27.37 8.22 -22.47
N GLU A 274 27.84 8.94 -21.43
CA GLU A 274 27.77 8.51 -20.04
C GLU A 274 26.31 8.30 -19.59
N LEU A 275 25.42 9.26 -19.86
CA LEU A 275 24.01 9.17 -19.48
C LEU A 275 23.29 7.99 -20.15
N ILE A 276 23.64 7.67 -21.40
CA ILE A 276 23.08 6.50 -22.10
C ILE A 276 23.65 5.20 -21.54
N ALA A 277 24.96 5.12 -21.25
CA ALA A 277 25.56 3.95 -20.61
C ALA A 277 24.95 3.69 -19.21
N GLU A 278 24.79 4.76 -18.45
CA GLU A 278 24.19 4.76 -17.14
C GLU A 278 22.71 4.38 -17.15
N SER A 279 21.94 4.78 -18.17
CA SER A 279 20.52 4.44 -18.28
C SER A 279 20.31 2.97 -18.66
N LYS A 280 21.22 2.39 -19.44
CA LYS A 280 21.23 0.96 -19.81
C LYS A 280 21.63 0.06 -18.64
N SER A 281 22.52 0.52 -17.76
CA SER A 281 23.00 -0.24 -16.60
C SER A 281 22.04 -0.24 -15.41
N VAL A 282 21.01 0.63 -15.37
CA VAL A 282 20.00 0.61 -14.29
C VAL A 282 19.22 -0.71 -14.31
N THR A 283 19.43 -1.53 -13.29
CA THR A 283 18.61 -2.72 -13.04
C THR A 283 17.26 -2.32 -12.45
N VAL A 284 16.17 -2.67 -13.12
CA VAL A 284 14.83 -2.28 -12.70
C VAL A 284 14.23 -3.34 -11.76
N LYS A 285 13.85 -2.95 -10.54
CA LYS A 285 13.13 -3.80 -9.58
C LYS A 285 11.75 -3.25 -9.21
N SER A 286 11.61 -1.93 -9.25
CA SER A 286 10.45 -1.19 -8.74
C SER A 286 10.08 0.00 -9.65
N ALA A 287 8.91 0.61 -9.42
CA ALA A 287 8.47 1.77 -10.20
C ALA A 287 9.43 2.99 -10.12
N PRO A 288 10.00 3.35 -8.95
CA PRO A 288 11.00 4.43 -8.85
C PRO A 288 12.24 4.23 -9.73
N ASP A 289 12.66 2.99 -9.98
CA ASP A 289 13.83 2.72 -10.82
C ASP A 289 13.60 3.19 -12.26
N TYR A 290 12.37 3.04 -12.77
CA TYR A 290 12.01 3.62 -14.07
C TYR A 290 12.06 5.14 -14.07
N ASP A 291 11.68 5.80 -12.97
CA ASP A 291 11.78 7.26 -12.87
C ASP A 291 13.25 7.71 -12.88
N THR A 292 14.17 6.96 -12.24
CA THR A 292 15.61 7.24 -12.34
C THR A 292 16.14 7.06 -13.75
N LYS A 293 15.72 5.99 -14.44
CA LYS A 293 16.10 5.74 -15.84
C LYS A 293 15.54 6.81 -16.77
N LEU A 294 14.29 7.23 -16.55
CA LEU A 294 13.63 8.29 -17.31
C LEU A 294 14.34 9.63 -17.12
N LEU A 295 14.75 9.96 -15.90
CA LEU A 295 15.48 11.20 -15.61
C LEU A 295 16.80 11.27 -16.39
N LYS A 296 17.55 10.17 -16.46
CA LYS A 296 18.80 10.10 -17.24
C LYS A 296 18.55 10.28 -18.74
N TRP A 297 17.49 9.66 -19.27
CA TRP A 297 17.09 9.88 -20.67
C TRP A 297 16.64 11.31 -20.95
N GLN A 298 15.93 11.95 -20.01
CA GLN A 298 15.52 13.36 -20.13
C GLN A 298 16.71 14.31 -20.11
N GLN A 299 17.71 14.06 -19.26
CA GLN A 299 18.96 14.82 -19.26
C GLN A 299 19.73 14.67 -20.56
N ALA A 300 19.86 13.43 -21.06
CA ALA A 300 20.50 13.17 -22.36
C ALA A 300 19.76 13.87 -23.52
N LEU A 301 18.43 13.90 -23.46
CA LEU A 301 17.58 14.57 -24.43
C LEU A 301 17.79 16.08 -24.40
N GLU A 302 17.80 16.71 -23.22
CA GLU A 302 18.00 18.15 -23.06
C GLU A 302 19.37 18.60 -23.60
N ILE A 303 20.42 17.82 -23.30
CA ILE A 303 21.78 18.10 -23.80
C ILE A 303 21.81 17.99 -25.34
N GLN A 304 21.26 16.91 -25.91
CA GLN A 304 21.24 16.73 -27.36
C GLN A 304 20.39 17.79 -28.08
N GLU A 305 19.24 18.19 -27.52
CA GLU A 305 18.43 19.30 -28.08
C GLU A 305 19.16 20.63 -28.00
N SER A 306 19.88 20.91 -26.91
CA SER A 306 20.69 22.13 -26.78
C SER A 306 21.82 22.18 -27.80
N ARG A 307 22.43 21.03 -28.11
CA ARG A 307 23.49 20.91 -29.09
C ARG A 307 22.99 21.20 -30.51
N ILE A 308 21.87 20.57 -30.90
CA ILE A 308 21.23 20.82 -32.21
C ILE A 308 20.82 22.29 -32.35
N ALA A 309 20.35 22.92 -31.27
CA ALA A 309 19.97 24.33 -31.29
C ALA A 309 21.17 25.30 -31.34
N SER A 310 22.38 24.83 -31.03
CA SER A 310 23.62 25.64 -31.03
C SER A 310 24.45 25.53 -32.30
N GLN A 311 24.09 24.62 -33.22
CA GLN A 311 24.68 24.56 -34.56
C GLN A 311 24.02 25.62 -35.45
N ASP A 312 24.80 26.62 -35.87
CA ASP A 312 24.36 27.67 -36.81
C ASP A 312 24.30 27.12 -38.25
N GLU A 313 23.34 27.60 -39.06
CA GLU A 313 23.03 27.11 -40.42
C GLU A 313 24.11 27.41 -41.49
N ASP A 314 25.26 27.99 -41.13
CA ASP A 314 26.18 28.67 -42.07
C ASP A 314 27.47 27.89 -42.45
N GLU A 315 27.65 26.62 -42.04
CA GLU A 315 28.83 25.81 -42.42
C GLU A 315 28.46 24.66 -43.38
N GLU A 316 28.90 24.78 -44.65
CA GLU A 316 28.57 23.90 -45.79
C GLU A 316 29.02 22.42 -45.66
N ASP A 317 29.77 22.07 -44.61
CA ASP A 317 30.29 20.71 -44.36
C ASP A 317 29.43 19.87 -43.37
N GLU A 318 28.26 20.36 -42.92
CA GLU A 318 27.52 19.80 -41.77
C GLU A 318 26.29 18.88 -42.06
N ALA A 319 25.94 18.61 -43.32
CA ALA A 319 24.72 17.84 -43.63
C ALA A 319 24.67 16.43 -42.99
N ASP A 320 25.80 15.70 -43.03
CA ASP A 320 25.92 14.35 -42.43
C ASP A 320 25.88 14.39 -40.89
N ASN A 321 26.38 15.48 -40.27
CA ASN A 321 26.35 15.65 -38.82
C ASN A 321 24.93 15.98 -38.34
N GLN A 322 24.19 16.79 -39.08
CA GLN A 322 22.81 17.13 -38.78
C GLN A 322 21.90 15.90 -38.87
N GLU A 323 22.07 15.05 -39.90
CA GLU A 323 21.35 13.78 -40.00
C GLU A 323 21.69 12.86 -38.80
N ASN A 324 22.97 12.72 -38.47
CA ASN A 324 23.42 11.92 -37.34
C ASN A 324 22.80 12.40 -36.00
N ASP A 325 22.77 13.71 -35.76
CA ASP A 325 22.24 14.28 -34.52
C ASP A 325 20.70 14.13 -34.43
N GLN A 326 19.99 14.18 -35.55
CA GLN A 326 18.54 13.88 -35.60
C GLN A 326 18.25 12.40 -35.34
N ILE A 327 19.06 11.49 -35.89
CA ILE A 327 18.97 10.04 -35.62
C ILE A 327 19.22 9.77 -34.14
N LEU A 328 20.25 10.38 -33.54
CA LEU A 328 20.55 10.26 -32.12
C LEU A 328 19.41 10.82 -31.24
N LEU A 329 18.85 11.97 -31.60
CA LEU A 329 17.71 12.56 -30.91
C LEU A 329 16.48 11.64 -30.94
N ALA A 330 16.18 11.05 -32.09
CA ALA A 330 15.07 10.12 -32.26
C ALA A 330 15.29 8.83 -31.44
N TYR A 331 16.52 8.32 -31.39
CA TYR A 331 16.90 7.19 -30.52
C TYR A 331 16.66 7.50 -29.04
N ILE A 332 17.11 8.67 -28.56
CA ILE A 332 16.95 9.10 -27.16
C ILE A 332 15.45 9.25 -26.85
N LYS A 333 14.68 9.92 -27.72
CA LYS A 333 13.23 10.07 -27.58
C LYS A 333 12.50 8.73 -27.53
N TYR A 334 12.86 7.81 -28.42
CA TYR A 334 12.32 6.46 -28.45
C TYR A 334 12.52 5.74 -27.11
N ASN A 335 13.74 5.74 -26.57
CA ASN A 335 14.05 5.07 -25.31
C ASN A 335 13.39 5.75 -24.10
N ALA A 336 13.29 7.09 -24.10
CA ALA A 336 12.58 7.84 -23.05
C ALA A 336 11.08 7.48 -23.02
N LEU A 337 10.43 7.46 -24.20
CA LEU A 337 9.02 7.09 -24.32
C LEU A 337 8.80 5.62 -23.95
N PHE A 338 9.64 4.70 -24.43
CA PHE A 338 9.53 3.29 -24.05
C PHE A 338 9.78 3.05 -22.56
N THR A 339 10.69 3.79 -21.92
CA THR A 339 10.87 3.75 -20.47
C THR A 339 9.57 4.17 -19.74
N SER A 340 8.87 5.18 -20.27
CA SER A 340 7.55 5.60 -19.75
C SER A 340 6.48 4.52 -19.96
N VAL A 341 6.46 3.86 -21.12
CA VAL A 341 5.57 2.72 -21.40
C VAL A 341 5.83 1.57 -20.42
N LEU A 342 7.09 1.22 -20.19
CA LEU A 342 7.47 0.13 -19.28
C LEU A 342 7.06 0.44 -17.83
N ARG A 343 7.25 1.68 -17.38
CA ARG A 343 6.79 2.13 -16.05
C ARG A 343 5.28 1.97 -15.90
N ASP A 344 4.52 2.52 -16.84
CA ASP A 344 3.06 2.50 -16.75
C ASP A 344 2.49 1.09 -16.98
N ASN A 345 3.17 0.23 -17.75
CA ASN A 345 2.85 -1.20 -17.88
C ASN A 345 3.11 -1.98 -16.58
N TYR A 346 4.18 -1.66 -15.85
CA TYR A 346 4.41 -2.22 -14.52
C TYR A 346 3.30 -1.81 -13.54
N LEU A 347 2.94 -0.52 -13.51
CA LEU A 347 1.83 -0.01 -12.70
C LEU A 347 0.49 -0.64 -13.10
N PHE A 348 0.25 -0.81 -14.40
CA PHE A 348 -0.92 -1.51 -14.93
C PHE A 348 -0.98 -2.94 -14.40
N GLY A 349 0.13 -3.69 -14.42
CA GLY A 349 0.21 -5.04 -13.88
C GLY A 349 -0.15 -5.10 -12.38
N GLN A 350 0.35 -4.15 -11.58
CA GLN A 350 0.00 -4.05 -10.16
C GLN A 350 -1.49 -3.75 -9.95
N LEU A 351 -2.03 -2.77 -10.68
CA LEU A 351 -3.46 -2.40 -10.60
C LEU A 351 -4.35 -3.54 -11.05
N TRP A 352 -3.93 -4.30 -12.07
CA TRP A 352 -4.65 -5.47 -12.57
C TRP A 352 -4.69 -6.62 -11.55
N GLN A 353 -3.58 -6.88 -10.86
CA GLN A 353 -3.55 -7.84 -9.75
C GLN A 353 -4.45 -7.40 -8.59
N GLN A 354 -4.53 -6.10 -8.30
CA GLN A 354 -5.48 -5.59 -7.31
C GLN A 354 -6.93 -5.76 -7.78
N TRP A 355 -7.21 -5.47 -9.05
CA TRP A 355 -8.55 -5.63 -9.65
C TRP A 355 -9.08 -7.05 -9.52
N THR A 356 -8.25 -8.05 -9.83
CA THR A 356 -8.64 -9.46 -9.75
C THR A 356 -8.89 -9.93 -8.31
N LYS A 357 -8.18 -9.37 -7.33
CA LYS A 357 -8.36 -9.67 -5.89
C LYS A 357 -9.51 -8.89 -5.23
N LEU A 358 -10.06 -7.87 -5.90
CA LEU A 358 -11.12 -7.05 -5.34
C LEU A 358 -12.44 -7.83 -5.22
N GLY A 359 -13.12 -7.69 -4.07
CA GLY A 359 -14.47 -8.21 -3.87
C GLY A 359 -15.53 -7.57 -4.78
N THR A 360 -16.80 -7.89 -4.56
CA THR A 360 -17.93 -7.46 -5.40
C THR A 360 -18.46 -6.05 -5.09
N ALA A 361 -17.81 -5.31 -4.17
CA ALA A 361 -18.23 -3.96 -3.80
C ALA A 361 -18.06 -2.96 -4.96
N MET A 362 -19.18 -2.40 -5.42
CA MET A 362 -19.22 -1.56 -6.63
C MET A 362 -18.38 -0.28 -6.52
N ALA A 363 -18.40 0.41 -5.38
CA ALA A 363 -17.66 1.65 -5.19
C ALA A 363 -16.13 1.45 -5.30
N SER A 364 -15.63 0.37 -4.70
CA SER A 364 -14.20 0.00 -4.76
C SER A 364 -13.78 -0.43 -6.15
N ARG A 365 -14.64 -1.16 -6.88
CA ARG A 365 -14.37 -1.52 -8.27
C ARG A 365 -14.40 -0.29 -9.19
N LEU A 366 -15.38 0.61 -9.04
CA LEU A 366 -15.44 1.79 -9.90
C LEU A 366 -14.22 2.71 -9.74
N THR A 367 -13.75 2.90 -8.51
CA THR A 367 -12.53 3.68 -8.25
C THR A 367 -11.31 3.02 -8.89
N LYS A 368 -11.12 1.71 -8.69
CA LYS A 368 -10.02 0.96 -9.30
C LYS A 368 -10.07 0.94 -10.83
N SER A 369 -11.26 0.82 -11.42
CA SER A 369 -11.47 0.89 -12.88
C SER A 369 -11.03 2.24 -13.45
N LYS A 370 -11.30 3.36 -12.75
CA LYS A 370 -10.86 4.69 -13.19
C LYS A 370 -9.35 4.87 -13.12
N GLU A 371 -8.70 4.29 -12.11
CA GLU A 371 -7.24 4.27 -12.01
C GLU A 371 -6.62 3.50 -13.20
N ILE A 372 -7.18 2.34 -13.52
CA ILE A 372 -6.76 1.53 -14.68
C ILE A 372 -7.02 2.30 -15.98
N GLU A 373 -8.20 2.91 -16.14
CA GLU A 373 -8.53 3.72 -17.33
C GLU A 373 -7.50 4.83 -17.58
N ARG A 374 -7.09 5.53 -16.51
CA ARG A 374 -6.07 6.58 -16.61
C ARG A 374 -4.73 6.04 -17.09
N ILE A 375 -4.27 4.92 -16.55
CA ILE A 375 -3.01 4.30 -16.95
C ILE A 375 -3.09 3.77 -18.40
N VAL A 376 -4.21 3.17 -18.80
CA VAL A 376 -4.42 2.71 -20.17
C VAL A 376 -4.41 3.88 -21.16
N LYS A 377 -5.03 5.02 -20.82
CA LYS A 377 -4.96 6.24 -21.64
C LYS A 377 -3.54 6.78 -21.78
N ASN A 378 -2.75 6.76 -20.71
CA ASN A 378 -1.35 7.14 -20.77
C ASN A 378 -0.55 6.20 -21.68
N LEU A 379 -0.70 4.89 -21.52
CA LEU A 379 -0.04 3.89 -22.35
C LEU A 379 -0.39 4.06 -23.84
N GLN A 380 -1.66 4.27 -24.16
CA GLN A 380 -2.09 4.55 -25.53
C GLN A 380 -1.46 5.82 -26.08
N LYS A 381 -1.35 6.88 -25.28
CA LYS A 381 -0.70 8.12 -25.67
C LYS A 381 0.79 7.89 -25.93
N TYR A 382 1.52 7.28 -25.01
CA TYR A 382 2.96 7.05 -25.20
C TYR A 382 3.25 6.14 -26.40
N LEU A 383 2.44 5.11 -26.63
CA LEU A 383 2.57 4.26 -27.81
C LEU A 383 2.26 5.04 -29.10
N GLN A 384 1.29 5.94 -29.08
CA GLN A 384 1.02 6.85 -30.20
C GLN A 384 2.19 7.80 -30.45
N ASP A 385 2.74 8.42 -29.40
CA ASP A 385 3.90 9.31 -29.48
C ASP A 385 5.13 8.58 -30.07
N ILE A 386 5.30 7.27 -29.77
CA ILE A 386 6.35 6.43 -30.35
C ILE A 386 6.12 6.19 -31.85
N MET A 387 4.87 5.92 -32.26
CA MET A 387 4.52 5.70 -33.68
C MET A 387 4.79 6.95 -34.53
N GLU A 388 4.68 8.14 -33.95
CA GLU A 388 4.91 9.42 -34.62
C GLU A 388 6.40 9.79 -34.73
N LEU A 389 7.31 9.03 -34.09
CA LEU A 389 8.74 9.29 -34.20
C LEU A 389 9.26 9.01 -35.62
N PRO A 390 10.18 9.85 -36.14
CA PRO A 390 10.82 9.61 -37.41
C PRO A 390 11.53 8.25 -37.38
N GLY A 391 11.46 7.48 -38.48
CA GLY A 391 12.06 6.14 -38.55
C GLY A 391 11.22 5.00 -37.94
N VAL A 392 10.23 5.29 -37.09
CA VAL A 392 9.27 4.29 -36.61
C VAL A 392 8.11 4.13 -37.59
N TYR A 393 7.52 5.24 -38.04
CA TYR A 393 6.42 5.24 -39.01
C TYR A 393 6.75 4.55 -40.35
N ARG A 394 8.04 4.43 -40.69
CA ARG A 394 8.49 3.77 -41.94
C ARG A 394 8.63 2.25 -41.80
N ASP A 395 8.50 1.72 -40.59
CA ASP A 395 8.57 0.29 -40.33
C ASP A 395 7.16 -0.23 -40.03
N ASP A 396 6.59 -0.86 -41.05
CA ASP A 396 5.23 -1.38 -41.00
C ASP A 396 5.09 -2.45 -39.90
N GLU A 397 6.07 -3.34 -39.74
CA GLU A 397 6.01 -4.42 -38.75
C GLU A 397 6.03 -3.88 -37.30
N LEU A 398 6.90 -2.91 -37.00
CA LEU A 398 6.91 -2.27 -35.68
C LEU A 398 5.62 -1.50 -35.43
N THR A 399 5.14 -0.77 -36.44
CA THR A 399 3.91 0.03 -36.34
C THR A 399 2.72 -0.88 -36.05
N GLU A 400 2.62 -2.02 -36.73
CA GLU A 400 1.58 -3.01 -36.47
C GLU A 400 1.64 -3.59 -35.04
N GLN A 401 2.84 -3.89 -34.53
CA GLN A 401 3.02 -4.37 -33.15
C GLN A 401 2.69 -3.32 -32.09
N LEU A 402 2.97 -2.03 -32.36
CA LEU A 402 2.58 -0.91 -31.51
C LEU A 402 1.06 -0.73 -31.49
N GLU A 403 0.40 -0.85 -32.64
CA GLU A 403 -1.07 -0.84 -32.74
C GLU A 403 -1.72 -2.00 -31.99
N LEU A 404 -1.17 -3.21 -32.13
CA LEU A 404 -1.62 -4.38 -31.38
C LEU A 404 -1.46 -4.17 -29.87
N SER A 405 -0.38 -3.52 -29.44
CA SER A 405 -0.15 -3.18 -28.04
C SER A 405 -1.18 -2.16 -27.52
N LYS A 406 -1.50 -1.13 -28.31
CA LYS A 406 -2.57 -0.17 -27.97
C LYS A 406 -3.92 -0.88 -27.84
N LEU A 407 -4.23 -1.77 -28.78
CA LEU A 407 -5.44 -2.57 -28.78
C LEU A 407 -5.48 -3.50 -27.55
N TYR A 408 -4.38 -4.17 -27.22
CA TYR A 408 -4.27 -5.04 -26.05
C TYR A 408 -4.67 -4.32 -24.75
N PHE A 409 -4.11 -3.14 -24.47
CA PHE A 409 -4.44 -2.39 -23.27
C PHE A 409 -5.89 -1.89 -23.27
N GLN A 410 -6.40 -1.46 -24.44
CA GLN A 410 -7.79 -1.06 -24.61
C GLN A 410 -8.75 -2.21 -24.28
N LEU A 411 -8.52 -3.37 -24.89
CA LEU A 411 -9.41 -4.52 -24.78
C LEU A 411 -9.37 -5.14 -23.39
N THR A 412 -8.21 -5.14 -22.74
CA THR A 412 -8.10 -5.58 -21.33
C THR A 412 -8.95 -4.70 -20.42
N TYR A 413 -8.99 -3.39 -20.66
CA TYR A 413 -9.86 -2.47 -19.93
C TYR A 413 -11.35 -2.66 -20.26
N THR A 414 -11.73 -2.68 -21.54
CA THR A 414 -13.14 -2.75 -21.95
C THR A 414 -13.78 -4.08 -21.55
N SER A 415 -13.14 -5.20 -21.87
CA SER A 415 -13.64 -6.53 -21.53
C SER A 415 -13.45 -6.83 -20.04
N GLY A 416 -12.26 -6.57 -19.52
CA GLY A 416 -11.88 -6.99 -18.17
C GLY A 416 -12.43 -6.12 -17.03
N CYS A 417 -12.54 -4.81 -17.24
CA CYS A 417 -13.09 -3.88 -16.25
C CYS A 417 -14.55 -3.53 -16.53
N LEU A 418 -14.82 -2.89 -17.68
CA LEU A 418 -16.17 -2.40 -17.98
C LEU A 418 -17.18 -3.54 -18.12
N GLY A 419 -16.84 -4.60 -18.87
CA GLY A 419 -17.67 -5.81 -18.96
C GLY A 419 -18.04 -6.36 -17.58
N GLY A 420 -17.04 -6.59 -16.73
CA GLY A 420 -17.24 -7.03 -15.34
C GLY A 420 -18.14 -6.10 -14.50
N LEU A 421 -18.04 -4.77 -14.69
CA LEU A 421 -18.90 -3.80 -13.99
C LEU A 421 -20.37 -3.86 -14.46
N TYR A 422 -20.61 -3.97 -15.77
CA TYR A 422 -21.96 -4.11 -16.31
C TYR A 422 -22.58 -5.45 -15.89
N GLN A 423 -21.81 -6.54 -15.89
CA GLN A 423 -22.21 -7.84 -15.36
C GLN A 423 -22.63 -7.75 -13.89
N LEU A 424 -21.84 -7.10 -13.03
CA LEU A 424 -22.18 -6.91 -11.61
C LEU A 424 -23.45 -6.11 -11.38
N LYS A 425 -23.78 -5.19 -12.29
CA LYS A 425 -25.01 -4.38 -12.25
C LYS A 425 -26.24 -5.15 -12.77
N GLY A 426 -26.07 -6.37 -13.30
CA GLY A 426 -27.15 -7.15 -13.94
C GLY A 426 -27.52 -6.65 -15.33
N ARG A 427 -26.64 -5.85 -15.96
CA ARG A 427 -26.81 -5.34 -17.34
C ARG A 427 -26.09 -6.25 -18.32
N TYR A 428 -26.64 -7.45 -18.50
CA TYR A 428 -25.96 -8.51 -19.25
C TYR A 428 -25.85 -8.25 -20.74
N LEU A 429 -26.80 -7.53 -21.36
CA LEU A 429 -26.76 -7.19 -22.78
C LEU A 429 -25.58 -6.27 -23.09
N GLU A 430 -25.41 -5.21 -22.30
CA GLU A 430 -24.30 -4.27 -22.46
C GLU A 430 -22.96 -4.94 -22.16
N SER A 431 -22.91 -5.80 -21.13
CA SER A 431 -21.72 -6.58 -20.83
C SER A 431 -21.35 -7.53 -21.97
N LEU A 432 -22.34 -8.20 -22.57
CA LEU A 432 -22.15 -9.13 -23.68
C LEU A 432 -21.63 -8.39 -24.93
N ALA A 433 -22.23 -7.24 -25.25
CA ALA A 433 -21.80 -6.40 -26.37
C ALA A 433 -20.33 -5.99 -26.25
N LEU A 434 -19.87 -5.62 -25.05
CA LEU A 434 -18.46 -5.28 -24.81
C LEU A 434 -17.51 -6.46 -25.04
N HIS A 435 -17.88 -7.66 -24.60
CA HIS A 435 -17.03 -8.84 -24.81
C HIS A 435 -17.00 -9.29 -26.27
N VAL A 436 -18.14 -9.24 -26.97
CA VAL A 436 -18.23 -9.62 -28.39
C VAL A 436 -17.47 -8.62 -29.26
N ASP A 437 -17.65 -7.31 -29.05
CA ASP A 437 -16.88 -6.26 -29.74
C ASP A 437 -15.38 -6.40 -29.49
N ALA A 438 -14.97 -6.65 -28.24
CA ALA A 438 -13.58 -6.88 -27.91
C ALA A 438 -13.01 -8.15 -28.59
N HIS A 439 -13.82 -9.19 -28.73
CA HIS A 439 -13.41 -10.42 -29.39
C HIS A 439 -13.21 -10.22 -30.89
N GLN A 440 -14.17 -9.58 -31.56
CA GLN A 440 -14.12 -9.28 -32.99
C GLN A 440 -12.89 -8.43 -33.33
N LYS A 441 -12.69 -7.31 -32.62
CA LYS A 441 -11.53 -6.43 -32.84
C LYS A 441 -10.19 -7.15 -32.66
N LEU A 442 -10.09 -8.04 -31.67
CA LEU A 442 -8.87 -8.80 -31.44
C LEU A 442 -8.64 -9.83 -32.54
N GLU A 443 -9.67 -10.58 -32.94
CA GLU A 443 -9.54 -11.61 -33.98
C GLU A 443 -9.28 -10.97 -35.36
N GLU A 444 -10.01 -9.93 -35.74
CA GLU A 444 -9.78 -9.16 -36.98
C GLU A 444 -8.33 -8.70 -37.05
N ARG A 445 -7.83 -8.05 -35.99
CA ARG A 445 -6.45 -7.55 -35.98
C ARG A 445 -5.40 -8.66 -36.05
N LEU A 446 -5.63 -9.78 -35.37
CA LEU A 446 -4.71 -10.93 -35.43
C LEU A 446 -4.75 -11.61 -36.81
N THR A 447 -5.89 -11.61 -37.50
CA THR A 447 -5.98 -12.13 -38.87
C THR A 447 -5.31 -11.22 -39.89
N GLU A 448 -5.38 -9.90 -39.71
CA GLU A 448 -4.70 -8.91 -40.56
C GLU A 448 -3.18 -9.03 -40.44
N MET A 449 -2.66 -9.08 -39.21
CA MET A 449 -1.22 -9.16 -38.96
C MET A 449 -0.60 -10.53 -39.30
N GLY A 450 -1.40 -11.59 -39.32
CA GLY A 450 -0.91 -12.95 -39.50
C GLY A 450 0.04 -13.40 -38.36
N ASN A 451 0.88 -14.39 -38.65
CA ASN A 451 1.85 -14.90 -37.69
C ASN A 451 3.15 -14.07 -37.72
N PHE A 452 3.30 -13.14 -36.79
CA PHE A 452 4.59 -12.49 -36.52
C PHE A 452 5.44 -13.39 -35.60
N GLN A 453 6.63 -13.79 -36.05
CA GLN A 453 7.55 -14.62 -35.26
C GLN A 453 8.49 -13.76 -34.41
N ASP A 454 8.90 -12.60 -34.92
CA ASP A 454 9.85 -11.71 -34.26
C ASP A 454 9.11 -10.57 -33.55
N ILE A 455 9.31 -10.47 -32.24
CA ILE A 455 8.74 -9.39 -31.43
C ILE A 455 9.78 -8.27 -31.36
N LEU A 456 9.48 -7.12 -31.99
CA LEU A 456 10.38 -5.98 -32.12
C LEU A 456 10.33 -5.02 -30.92
N ILE A 457 9.31 -5.15 -30.07
CA ILE A 457 9.12 -4.36 -28.86
C ILE A 457 9.44 -5.18 -27.60
N PRO A 458 9.72 -4.54 -26.45
CA PRO A 458 10.00 -5.27 -25.21
C PRO A 458 8.90 -6.29 -24.87
N LEU A 459 9.32 -7.51 -24.54
CA LEU A 459 8.45 -8.66 -24.22
C LEU A 459 7.53 -8.38 -23.03
N GLU A 460 7.95 -7.46 -22.15
CA GLU A 460 7.16 -6.98 -21.03
C GLU A 460 5.94 -6.19 -21.48
N VAL A 461 5.92 -5.60 -22.68
CA VAL A 461 4.79 -4.86 -23.24
C VAL A 461 3.89 -5.82 -24.01
N LEU A 462 4.44 -6.53 -24.99
CA LEU A 462 3.71 -7.47 -25.85
C LEU A 462 4.38 -8.84 -25.87
N SER A 463 3.58 -9.90 -25.76
CA SER A 463 4.04 -11.27 -25.99
C SER A 463 2.88 -12.13 -26.43
N HIS A 464 3.16 -13.24 -27.13
CA HIS A 464 2.13 -14.20 -27.52
C HIS A 464 1.33 -14.70 -26.32
N LYS A 465 2.00 -14.97 -25.18
CA LYS A 465 1.35 -15.37 -23.92
C LYS A 465 0.33 -14.33 -23.44
N LYS A 466 0.63 -13.03 -23.55
CA LYS A 466 -0.30 -11.97 -23.18
C LYS A 466 -1.53 -11.94 -24.09
N ILE A 467 -1.33 -12.09 -25.40
CA ILE A 467 -2.41 -12.12 -26.38
C ILE A 467 -3.34 -13.31 -26.11
N GLU A 468 -2.77 -14.50 -25.92
CA GLU A 468 -3.53 -15.70 -25.56
C GLU A 468 -4.31 -15.52 -24.25
N SER A 469 -3.67 -14.93 -23.23
CA SER A 469 -4.33 -14.66 -21.95
C SER A 469 -5.50 -13.69 -22.10
N LEU A 470 -5.38 -12.69 -22.98
CA LEU A 470 -6.45 -11.74 -23.29
C LEU A 470 -7.60 -12.43 -24.04
N GLN A 471 -7.29 -13.27 -25.03
CA GLN A 471 -8.29 -14.07 -25.75
C GLN A 471 -9.08 -14.97 -24.77
N GLN A 472 -8.37 -15.64 -23.85
CA GLN A 472 -9.00 -16.48 -22.83
C GLN A 472 -9.87 -15.65 -21.88
N LEU A 473 -9.39 -14.49 -21.44
CA LEU A 473 -10.16 -13.57 -20.58
C LEU A 473 -11.45 -13.12 -21.26
N ILE A 474 -11.38 -12.70 -22.52
CA ILE A 474 -12.56 -12.26 -23.29
C ILE A 474 -13.56 -13.42 -23.44
N LYS A 475 -13.09 -14.60 -23.84
CA LYS A 475 -13.94 -15.80 -24.01
C LYS A 475 -14.56 -16.26 -22.69
N ALA A 476 -13.82 -16.21 -21.58
CA ALA A 476 -14.32 -16.56 -20.26
C ALA A 476 -15.38 -15.54 -19.77
N GLY A 477 -15.13 -14.25 -19.96
CA GLY A 477 -16.07 -13.17 -19.66
C GLY A 477 -17.39 -13.32 -20.43
N TRP A 478 -17.28 -13.53 -21.75
CA TRP A 478 -18.44 -13.82 -22.61
C TRP A 478 -19.25 -15.01 -22.08
N LYS A 479 -18.64 -16.19 -21.90
CA LYS A 479 -19.34 -17.39 -21.41
C LYS A 479 -20.01 -17.16 -20.04
N SER A 480 -19.31 -16.47 -19.14
CA SER A 480 -19.83 -16.10 -17.82
C SER A 480 -21.09 -15.24 -17.94
N VAL A 481 -21.08 -14.18 -18.76
CA VAL A 481 -22.24 -13.30 -18.95
C VAL A 481 -23.43 -14.06 -19.54
N VAL A 482 -23.21 -14.91 -20.55
CA VAL A 482 -24.28 -15.73 -21.16
C VAL A 482 -24.91 -16.64 -20.11
N SER A 483 -24.08 -17.37 -19.35
CA SER A 483 -24.57 -18.28 -18.31
C SER A 483 -25.40 -17.57 -17.23
N LEU A 484 -25.00 -16.36 -16.83
CA LEU A 484 -25.72 -15.56 -15.84
C LEU A 484 -27.02 -14.97 -16.41
N ALA A 485 -27.01 -14.55 -17.68
CA ALA A 485 -28.20 -14.03 -18.35
C ALA A 485 -29.26 -15.14 -18.52
N GLU A 486 -28.86 -16.34 -18.94
CA GLU A 486 -29.74 -17.50 -19.02
C GLU A 486 -30.27 -17.88 -17.64
N TYR A 487 -29.41 -17.91 -16.63
CA TYR A 487 -29.81 -18.18 -15.26
C TYR A 487 -30.84 -17.16 -14.75
N GLU A 488 -30.62 -15.86 -14.96
CA GLU A 488 -31.57 -14.82 -14.56
C GLU A 488 -32.89 -14.93 -15.32
N LYS A 489 -32.85 -15.28 -16.61
CA LYS A 489 -34.05 -15.54 -17.42
C LYS A 489 -34.85 -16.72 -16.85
N HIS A 490 -34.19 -17.83 -16.52
CA HIS A 490 -34.85 -18.99 -15.91
C HIS A 490 -35.47 -18.66 -14.55
N LEU A 491 -34.81 -17.82 -13.75
CA LEU A 491 -35.35 -17.34 -12.47
C LEU A 491 -36.59 -16.44 -12.64
N LYS A 492 -36.63 -15.58 -13.67
CA LYS A 492 -37.78 -14.69 -13.93
C LYS A 492 -38.99 -15.44 -14.49
N VAL A 493 -38.78 -16.46 -15.33
CA VAL A 493 -39.86 -17.27 -15.92
C VAL A 493 -40.53 -18.15 -14.86
N GLN A 494 -39.78 -18.60 -13.86
CA GLN A 494 -40.33 -19.27 -12.69
C GLN A 494 -40.87 -18.25 -11.70
N GLY A 495 -42.10 -17.77 -11.94
CA GLY A 495 -42.93 -17.08 -10.95
C GLY A 495 -43.30 -17.98 -9.76
N GLN A 496 -42.30 -18.58 -9.12
CA GLN A 496 -42.48 -19.42 -7.94
C GLN A 496 -42.93 -18.51 -6.80
N ALA A 497 -44.09 -18.84 -6.24
CA ALA A 497 -44.54 -18.30 -4.96
C ALA A 497 -43.34 -18.28 -4.00
N ALA A 498 -43.08 -17.12 -3.39
CA ALA A 498 -41.83 -16.75 -2.72
C ALA A 498 -41.31 -17.73 -1.65
N HIS A 499 -42.08 -18.76 -1.30
CA HIS A 499 -41.84 -19.69 -0.21
C HIS A 499 -42.13 -21.16 -0.56
N GLN A 500 -41.95 -21.62 -1.80
CA GLN A 500 -41.96 -23.08 -2.06
C GLN A 500 -40.64 -23.70 -1.57
N PRO A 501 -40.65 -24.60 -0.57
CA PRO A 501 -39.44 -25.32 -0.17
C PRO A 501 -38.99 -26.23 -1.32
N THR A 502 -37.68 -26.28 -1.51
CA THR A 502 -37.01 -27.17 -2.48
C THR A 502 -37.21 -28.63 -2.09
N LEU A 503 -37.03 -29.54 -3.03
CA LEU A 503 -37.17 -30.98 -2.77
C LEU A 503 -36.29 -31.44 -1.60
N ILE A 504 -35.05 -30.95 -1.53
CA ILE A 504 -34.13 -31.27 -0.43
C ILE A 504 -34.61 -30.71 0.92
N GLU A 505 -35.24 -29.53 0.95
CA GLU A 505 -35.80 -28.98 2.19
C GLU A 505 -37.07 -29.71 2.64
N LYS A 506 -37.83 -30.26 1.69
CA LYS A 506 -38.97 -31.14 2.00
C LYS A 506 -38.51 -32.50 2.52
N LEU A 507 -37.33 -32.97 2.09
CA LEU A 507 -36.73 -34.22 2.58
C LEU A 507 -36.51 -34.19 4.09
N ASP A 508 -36.04 -33.05 4.63
CA ASP A 508 -35.85 -32.87 6.08
C ASP A 508 -37.17 -32.96 6.89
N THR A 509 -38.32 -32.75 6.24
CA THR A 509 -39.65 -32.80 6.90
C THR A 509 -40.32 -34.17 6.88
N GLY A 510 -39.67 -35.19 6.29
CA GLY A 510 -40.04 -36.61 6.43
C GLY A 510 -41.26 -37.08 5.62
N ARG A 511 -41.92 -36.22 4.83
CA ARG A 511 -43.01 -36.61 3.92
C ARG A 511 -42.80 -35.98 2.55
N ILE A 512 -42.48 -36.81 1.55
CA ILE A 512 -42.40 -36.42 0.14
C ILE A 512 -43.45 -37.23 -0.63
N ILE A 513 -44.32 -36.54 -1.37
CA ILE A 513 -45.29 -37.15 -2.29
C ILE A 513 -44.72 -37.03 -3.71
N PRO A 514 -45.02 -37.95 -4.67
CA PRO A 514 -44.55 -37.82 -6.05
C PRO A 514 -44.83 -36.46 -6.72
N SER A 515 -45.90 -35.77 -6.31
CA SER A 515 -46.24 -34.40 -6.76
C SER A 515 -45.28 -33.31 -6.26
N ASP A 516 -44.46 -33.59 -5.25
CA ASP A 516 -43.44 -32.67 -4.72
C ASP A 516 -42.15 -32.66 -5.55
N VAL A 517 -41.94 -33.66 -6.41
CA VAL A 517 -40.73 -33.82 -7.23
C VAL A 517 -40.80 -32.89 -8.44
N LYS A 518 -40.43 -31.61 -8.22
CA LYS A 518 -40.23 -30.63 -9.29
C LYS A 518 -38.74 -30.57 -9.64
N LEU A 519 -38.37 -31.06 -10.83
CA LEU A 519 -36.98 -31.02 -11.32
C LEU A 519 -36.42 -29.59 -11.45
N SER A 520 -37.29 -28.58 -11.48
CA SER A 520 -36.95 -27.17 -11.48
C SER A 520 -36.57 -26.59 -10.10
N ASN A 521 -36.85 -27.29 -8.99
CA ASN A 521 -36.65 -26.80 -7.61
C ASN A 521 -36.05 -27.87 -6.69
N ILE A 522 -34.99 -28.55 -7.15
CA ILE A 522 -34.37 -29.67 -6.44
C ILE A 522 -33.56 -29.19 -5.22
N PHE A 523 -32.81 -28.09 -5.36
CA PHE A 523 -31.86 -27.60 -4.35
C PHE A 523 -31.98 -26.08 -4.16
N PRO A 524 -31.81 -25.54 -2.93
CA PRO A 524 -31.83 -24.11 -2.69
C PRO A 524 -30.56 -23.45 -3.23
N LEU A 525 -30.64 -22.95 -4.47
CA LEU A 525 -29.53 -22.22 -5.09
C LEU A 525 -29.26 -20.83 -4.46
N ARG A 526 -30.11 -20.38 -3.52
CA ARG A 526 -29.88 -19.17 -2.71
C ARG A 526 -29.80 -19.54 -1.22
N PRO A 527 -28.84 -18.98 -0.46
CA PRO A 527 -28.84 -19.12 0.99
C PRO A 527 -30.10 -18.45 1.54
N LYS A 528 -30.96 -19.23 2.20
CA LYS A 528 -32.10 -18.68 2.93
C LYS A 528 -31.59 -18.09 4.24
N LEU A 529 -31.83 -16.79 4.45
CA LEU A 529 -31.68 -16.17 5.75
C LEU A 529 -32.67 -16.82 6.72
N ARG A 530 -32.18 -17.74 7.55
CA ARG A 530 -32.96 -18.32 8.65
C ARG A 530 -32.74 -17.44 9.88
N PRO A 531 -33.80 -17.02 10.60
CA PRO A 531 -33.62 -16.37 11.88
C PRO A 531 -32.95 -17.38 12.83
N VAL A 532 -31.74 -17.07 13.26
CA VAL A 532 -31.05 -17.81 14.33
C VAL A 532 -31.33 -17.03 15.61
N PRO A 533 -31.85 -17.66 16.68
CA PRO A 533 -32.05 -16.98 17.94
C PRO A 533 -30.70 -16.44 18.44
N SER A 534 -30.66 -15.18 18.88
CA SER A 534 -29.44 -14.50 19.34
C SER A 534 -28.87 -15.10 20.64
N LYS A 535 -29.62 -15.99 21.29
CA LYS A 535 -29.20 -16.75 22.46
C LYS A 535 -29.36 -18.24 22.20
N PRO A 536 -28.38 -19.07 22.60
CA PRO A 536 -28.57 -20.52 22.62
C PRO A 536 -29.75 -20.85 23.52
N THR A 537 -30.61 -21.76 23.05
CA THR A 537 -31.74 -22.26 23.84
C THR A 537 -31.18 -23.08 25.00
N LEU A 538 -31.23 -22.51 26.21
CA LEU A 538 -30.75 -23.16 27.42
C LEU A 538 -31.97 -23.66 28.19
N PHE A 539 -32.08 -24.98 28.31
CA PHE A 539 -33.08 -25.59 29.17
C PHE A 539 -32.54 -25.61 30.59
N ASP A 540 -33.31 -25.06 31.54
CA ASP A 540 -32.99 -25.21 32.96
C ASP A 540 -33.37 -26.62 33.41
N LEU A 541 -32.49 -27.58 33.12
CA LEU A 541 -32.68 -28.98 33.46
C LEU A 541 -32.63 -29.20 34.98
N ALA A 542 -32.04 -28.27 35.76
CA ALA A 542 -31.96 -28.39 37.20
C ALA A 542 -33.34 -28.27 37.87
N PHE A 543 -34.27 -27.55 37.23
CA PHE A 543 -35.65 -27.44 37.70
C PHE A 543 -36.36 -28.81 37.75
N ASN A 544 -36.01 -29.72 36.84
CA ASN A 544 -36.58 -31.09 36.81
C ASN A 544 -36.11 -31.95 38.01
N TYR A 545 -35.13 -31.50 38.79
CA TYR A 545 -34.57 -32.22 39.94
C TYR A 545 -34.83 -31.50 41.27
N MET A 546 -35.67 -30.45 41.28
CA MET A 546 -36.13 -29.83 42.51
C MET A 546 -37.32 -30.60 43.06
N ASP A 547 -37.06 -31.54 43.96
CA ASP A 547 -38.09 -32.18 44.76
C ASP A 547 -38.33 -31.36 46.04
N TYR A 548 -39.60 -31.01 46.29
CA TYR A 548 -39.99 -30.35 47.54
C TYR A 548 -40.04 -31.39 48.66
N ALA A 549 -39.22 -31.19 49.70
CA ALA A 549 -39.24 -32.03 50.89
C ALA A 549 -40.58 -31.87 51.63
N GLY A 550 -41.54 -32.75 51.31
CA GLY A 550 -42.88 -32.74 51.88
C GLY A 550 -43.93 -33.46 51.04
N GLU A 551 -43.70 -33.66 49.73
CA GLU A 551 -44.57 -34.49 48.91
C GLU A 551 -43.94 -35.87 48.75
N GLY A 552 -44.52 -36.83 49.49
CA GLY A 552 -44.22 -38.24 49.33
C GLY A 552 -44.37 -38.65 47.87
N SER A 553 -43.44 -39.51 47.46
CA SER A 553 -43.45 -40.24 46.20
C SER A 553 -44.85 -40.67 45.78
N GLU A 554 -45.42 -40.00 44.79
CA GLU A 554 -46.33 -40.57 43.80
C GLU A 554 -46.74 -39.49 42.80
N SER A 555 -46.06 -39.41 41.66
CA SER A 555 -46.71 -39.28 40.35
C SER A 555 -45.67 -39.34 39.22
N ALA A 556 -45.44 -40.57 38.75
CA ALA A 556 -45.14 -40.76 37.34
C ALA A 556 -46.41 -40.36 36.55
N SER A 557 -46.53 -39.10 36.17
CA SER A 557 -47.64 -38.63 35.34
C SER A 557 -47.19 -38.50 33.88
N SER A 558 -47.64 -39.49 33.11
CA SER A 558 -47.79 -39.51 31.66
C SER A 558 -48.11 -38.14 31.06
N TRP A 559 -47.31 -37.70 30.09
CA TRP A 559 -47.64 -36.57 29.24
C TRP A 559 -48.74 -36.98 28.24
N THR A 560 -49.99 -36.74 28.61
CA THR A 560 -51.10 -36.70 27.65
C THR A 560 -51.31 -35.26 27.24
N THR A 561 -50.93 -34.96 26.00
CA THR A 561 -51.20 -33.70 25.30
C THR A 561 -52.69 -33.39 25.29
N GLN A 562 -53.13 -32.38 26.03
CA GLN A 562 -54.41 -31.72 25.78
C GLN A 562 -54.20 -30.37 25.10
N ARG A 563 -54.66 -30.36 23.85
CA ARG A 563 -54.88 -29.23 22.96
C ARG A 563 -55.84 -28.23 23.61
N SER A 564 -55.40 -26.99 23.82
CA SER A 564 -56.30 -25.89 24.17
C SER A 564 -56.79 -25.19 22.89
N GLU A 565 -58.08 -25.36 22.59
CA GLU A 565 -58.84 -24.50 21.68
C GLU A 565 -59.05 -23.09 22.28
N PRO A 566 -59.30 -22.07 21.45
CA PRO A 566 -59.43 -20.68 21.89
C PRO A 566 -60.89 -20.22 22.01
N ALA A 567 -61.24 -19.48 23.06
CA ALA A 567 -62.40 -18.57 23.10
C ALA A 567 -62.48 -17.83 24.46
N PRO A 568 -63.26 -16.73 24.58
CA PRO A 568 -63.38 -15.58 23.69
C PRO A 568 -63.34 -14.24 24.47
N ALA A 569 -63.41 -13.14 23.73
CA ALA A 569 -63.55 -11.79 24.26
C ALA A 569 -64.96 -11.51 24.81
N SER A 570 -65.08 -10.74 25.89
CA SER A 570 -66.22 -9.82 26.07
C SER A 570 -65.90 -8.64 26.99
N ASN A 571 -66.61 -7.58 26.69
CA ASN A 571 -66.47 -6.18 27.05
C ASN A 571 -67.06 -5.79 28.42
N ASN A 572 -66.60 -4.61 28.87
CA ASN A 572 -67.29 -3.53 29.59
C ASN A 572 -67.41 -3.55 31.13
N GLY A 573 -66.91 -2.45 31.71
CA GLY A 573 -67.75 -1.56 32.53
C GLY A 573 -67.23 -1.20 33.92
N ASP A 574 -66.71 0.03 34.05
CA ASP A 574 -66.63 0.95 35.21
C ASP A 574 -66.93 0.42 36.63
N ASP A 575 -66.08 0.72 37.61
CA ASP A 575 -66.12 2.02 38.29
C ASP A 575 -64.93 2.26 39.25
N ASN A 576 -64.74 3.54 39.56
CA ASN A 576 -63.67 4.21 40.31
C ASN A 576 -63.36 3.67 41.72
N ASN A 577 -62.07 3.68 42.14
CA ASN A 577 -61.58 4.67 43.13
C ASN A 577 -60.04 4.67 43.31
N SER A 578 -59.49 5.88 43.17
CA SER A 578 -58.30 6.54 43.75
C SER A 578 -57.00 5.80 44.15
N ASN A 579 -55.94 6.40 43.58
CA ASN A 579 -54.74 6.95 44.22
C ASN A 579 -53.40 6.16 44.25
N THR A 580 -52.49 6.73 43.44
CA THR A 580 -51.08 7.07 43.74
C THR A 580 -50.09 5.93 43.99
N ASN A 581 -49.29 5.61 42.97
CA ASN A 581 -47.90 6.09 42.93
C ASN A 581 -47.22 5.79 41.58
N LYS A 582 -46.81 6.85 40.87
CA LYS A 582 -46.00 6.79 39.64
C LYS A 582 -44.51 6.97 39.95
N LYS A 583 -43.73 6.16 39.26
CA LYS A 583 -42.27 6.16 39.11
C LYS A 583 -41.71 7.57 38.80
N ARG A 584 -40.53 7.89 39.35
CA ARG A 584 -39.62 8.91 38.79
C ARG A 584 -38.22 8.35 38.64
N GLY A 585 -37.71 8.47 37.42
CA GLY A 585 -36.35 8.13 37.02
C GLY A 585 -35.31 9.10 37.55
N PHE A 586 -34.10 8.59 37.66
CA PHE A 586 -32.89 9.27 38.09
C PHE A 586 -32.01 9.48 36.84
N LEU A 587 -31.31 10.62 36.79
CA LEU A 587 -30.25 11.00 35.82
C LEU A 587 -30.68 11.84 34.61
N GLY A 588 -31.17 13.04 34.91
CA GLY A 588 -30.90 14.24 34.12
C GLY A 588 -30.08 15.23 34.96
N LEU A 589 -28.77 15.29 34.74
CA LEU A 589 -27.90 16.37 35.23
C LEU A 589 -26.58 16.31 34.45
N PHE A 590 -26.49 17.10 33.39
CA PHE A 590 -25.55 18.23 33.27
C PHE A 590 -25.65 18.80 31.85
N GLY A 591 -26.42 19.89 31.73
CA GLY A 591 -26.31 20.84 30.64
C GLY A 591 -25.53 22.06 31.09
N ARG A 592 -24.62 22.52 30.25
CA ARG A 592 -24.54 23.89 29.71
C ARG A 592 -23.51 23.90 28.58
#